data_AF-A0A2W7IBL2-F1
#
_entry.id   AF-A0A2W7IBL2-F1
#
_cell.length_a   1.000
_cell.length_b   1.000
_cell.length_c   1.000
_cell.angle_alpha   90.00
_cell.angle_beta   90.00
_cell.angle_gamma   90.00
#
_symmetry.space_group_name_H-M   'P 1'
#
loop_
_entity.id
_entity.type
_entity.pdbx_description
1 polymer ?
#
loop_
_entity_poly.entity_id
_entity_poly.type
_entity_poly.pdbx_seq_one_letter_code
_entity_poly.pdbx_strand_id
1 'polypeptide(L)'
;MRKLLFLTCCAVLAYGLFRPEPPPDLFDESDKFLHLIAFGGLSLVTRIAFPSISGWLLWPLLYIQAPLLEWLQHVVQPVREFSPLDVLANLCGISIALVLWICQGLLRKRYFSTA
;
A
#
# COMPACT_ATOMS: atom_id res chain seq x y z
N MET A 1 7.58 -11.32 -14.59
CA MET A 1 7.16 -11.72 -13.23
C MET A 1 6.87 -10.54 -12.31
N ARG A 2 7.82 -9.64 -11.98
CA ARG A 2 7.58 -8.50 -11.06
C ARG A 2 6.38 -7.60 -11.42
N LYS A 3 6.24 -7.21 -12.69
CA LYS A 3 5.10 -6.41 -13.16
C LYS A 3 3.77 -7.17 -13.08
N LEU A 4 3.79 -8.48 -13.30
CA LEU A 4 2.59 -9.31 -13.17
C LEU A 4 2.15 -9.36 -11.71
N LEU A 5 3.08 -9.56 -10.77
CA LEU A 5 2.79 -9.49 -9.34
C LEU A 5 2.17 -8.14 -8.95
N PHE A 6 2.74 -7.04 -9.44
CA PHE A 6 2.16 -5.70 -9.23
C PHE A 6 0.72 -5.60 -9.76
N LEU A 7 0.47 -6.05 -10.99
CA LEU A 7 -0.88 -6.04 -11.56
C LEU A 7 -1.86 -6.91 -10.76
N THR A 8 -1.40 -8.08 -10.29
CA THR A 8 -2.20 -8.93 -9.40
C THR A 8 -2.51 -8.24 -8.08
N CYS A 9 -1.55 -7.60 -7.43
CA CYS A 9 -1.78 -6.83 -6.21
C CYS A 9 -2.75 -5.67 -6.44
N CYS A 10 -2.64 -4.95 -7.56
CA CYS A 10 -3.60 -3.91 -7.93
C CYS A 10 -5.01 -4.47 -8.11
N ALA A 11 -5.17 -5.60 -8.79
CA ALA A 11 -6.47 -6.23 -9.00
C ALA A 11 -7.09 -6.70 -7.67
N VAL A 12 -6.29 -7.32 -6.80
CA VAL A 12 -6.75 -7.76 -5.47
C VAL A 12 -7.14 -6.56 -4.59
N LEU A 13 -6.33 -5.50 -4.56
CA LEU A 13 -6.65 -4.28 -3.80
C LEU A 13 -7.92 -3.61 -4.34
N ALA A 14 -8.04 -3.47 -5.66
CA ALA A 14 -9.23 -2.86 -6.28
C ALA A 14 -10.49 -3.67 -5.97
N TYR A 15 -10.42 -5.01 -6.06
CA TYR A 15 -11.53 -5.87 -5.66
C TYR A 15 -11.90 -5.71 -4.19
N GLY A 16 -10.90 -5.63 -3.30
CA GLY A 16 -11.11 -5.45 -1.86
C GLY A 16 -11.74 -4.10 -1.50
N LEU A 17 -11.28 -3.02 -2.12
CA LEU A 17 -11.79 -1.66 -1.87
C LEU A 17 -13.19 -1.45 -2.46
N PHE A 18 -13.42 -1.94 -3.68
CA PHE A 18 -14.62 -1.60 -4.46
C PHE A 18 -15.69 -2.69 -4.50
N ARG A 19 -15.61 -3.71 -3.65
CA ARG A 19 -16.75 -4.60 -3.43
C ARG A 19 -17.75 -3.95 -2.44
N PRO A 20 -19.06 -4.24 -2.53
CA PRO A 20 -20.06 -3.63 -1.65
C PRO A 20 -19.89 -4.05 -0.18
N GLU A 21 -19.74 -5.35 0.09
CA GLU A 21 -19.60 -5.81 1.48
C GLU A 21 -18.14 -5.73 1.96
N PRO A 22 -17.90 -5.20 3.18
CA PRO A 22 -16.60 -5.32 3.83
C PRO A 22 -16.19 -6.79 3.99
N PRO A 23 -14.87 -7.05 4.11
CA PRO A 23 -14.41 -8.34 4.62
C PRO A 23 -15.00 -8.61 6.02
N PRO A 24 -15.23 -9.87 6.39
CA PRO A 24 -15.74 -10.21 7.72
C PRO A 24 -14.74 -9.77 8.79
N ASP A 25 -15.24 -9.18 9.86
CA ASP A 25 -14.42 -8.81 11.00
C ASP A 25 -13.89 -10.07 11.69
N LEU A 26 -12.57 -10.23 11.69
CA LEU A 26 -11.90 -11.35 12.36
C LEU A 26 -11.59 -11.02 13.84
N PHE A 27 -11.44 -9.74 14.15
CA PHE A 27 -11.17 -9.17 15.46
C PHE A 27 -11.45 -7.64 15.42
N ASP A 28 -11.42 -6.97 16.58
CA ASP A 28 -11.62 -5.52 16.66
C ASP A 28 -10.63 -4.77 15.77
N GLU A 29 -11.14 -3.87 14.92
CA GLU A 29 -10.34 -3.07 13.97
C GLU A 29 -9.60 -3.91 12.91
N SER A 30 -10.04 -5.14 12.63
CA SER A 30 -9.39 -6.04 11.65
C SER A 30 -9.32 -5.45 10.24
N ASP A 31 -10.30 -4.63 9.85
CA ASP A 31 -10.31 -3.88 8.59
C ASP A 31 -9.09 -2.93 8.48
N LYS A 32 -8.75 -2.21 9.56
CA LYS A 32 -7.60 -1.27 9.59
C LYS A 32 -6.30 -2.03 9.41
N PHE A 33 -6.21 -3.21 10.02
CA PHE A 33 -5.05 -4.09 9.84
C PHE A 33 -4.93 -4.59 8.40
N LEU A 34 -6.05 -4.91 7.76
CA LEU A 34 -6.06 -5.29 6.34
C LEU A 34 -5.63 -4.13 5.44
N HIS A 35 -6.12 -2.92 5.68
CA HIS A 35 -5.70 -1.69 5.01
C HIS A 35 -4.18 -1.47 5.13
N LEU A 36 -3.63 -1.59 6.34
CA LEU A 36 -2.20 -1.47 6.60
C LEU A 36 -1.39 -2.50 5.78
N ILE A 37 -1.77 -3.77 5.81
CA ILE A 37 -1.08 -4.84 5.06
C ILE A 37 -1.19 -4.60 3.56
N ALA A 38 -2.38 -4.28 3.07
CA ALA A 38 -2.64 -4.15 1.64
C ALA A 38 -1.84 -2.99 1.04
N PHE A 39 -1.82 -1.83 1.68
CA PHE A 39 -1.07 -0.67 1.21
C PHE A 39 0.44 -0.80 1.43
N GLY A 40 0.89 -1.45 2.51
CA GLY A 40 2.31 -1.77 2.69
C GLY A 40 2.83 -2.77 1.65
N GLY A 41 2.07 -3.85 1.42
CA GLY A 41 2.37 -4.86 0.41
C GLY A 41 2.40 -4.27 -1.00
N LEU A 42 1.37 -3.53 -1.40
CA LEU A 42 1.32 -2.87 -2.70
C LEU A 42 2.49 -1.91 -2.88
N SER A 43 2.84 -1.13 -1.86
CA SER A 43 3.94 -0.16 -1.92
C SER A 43 5.30 -0.83 -2.15
N LEU A 44 5.59 -1.91 -1.42
CA LEU A 44 6.82 -2.70 -1.63
C LEU A 44 6.85 -3.32 -3.03
N VAL A 45 5.77 -3.97 -3.45
CA VAL A 45 5.67 -4.59 -4.77
C VAL A 45 5.83 -3.54 -5.89
N THR A 46 5.25 -2.35 -5.73
CA THR A 46 5.41 -1.23 -6.67
C THR A 46 6.87 -0.83 -6.78
N ARG A 47 7.57 -0.62 -5.67
CA ARG A 47 8.99 -0.26 -5.66
C ARG A 47 9.87 -1.34 -6.31
N ILE A 48 9.55 -2.61 -6.10
CA ILE A 48 10.24 -3.76 -6.70
C ILE A 48 9.95 -3.86 -8.21
N ALA A 49 8.72 -3.61 -8.64
CA ALA A 49 8.31 -3.69 -10.04
C ALA A 49 8.89 -2.55 -10.90
N PHE A 50 9.10 -1.37 -10.31
CA PHE A 50 9.56 -0.17 -10.99
C PHE A 50 10.86 0.41 -10.37
N PRO A 51 11.97 -0.33 -10.40
CA PRO A 51 13.20 0.09 -9.73
C PRO A 51 13.85 1.34 -10.36
N SER A 52 13.58 1.61 -11.64
CA SER A 52 14.10 2.75 -12.39
C SER A 52 13.39 4.08 -12.07
N ILE A 53 12.19 4.03 -11.47
CA ILE A 53 11.47 5.25 -11.10
C ILE A 53 12.15 5.86 -9.87
N SER A 54 12.33 7.18 -9.89
CA SER A 54 12.91 7.92 -8.76
C SER A 54 12.05 7.74 -7.51
N GLY A 55 12.69 7.46 -6.37
CA GLY A 55 11.99 7.36 -5.08
C GLY A 55 11.24 8.65 -4.72
N TRP A 56 11.81 9.80 -5.08
CA TRP A 56 11.19 11.12 -4.87
C TRP A 56 9.88 11.31 -5.63
N LEU A 57 9.66 10.58 -6.72
CA LEU A 57 8.39 10.59 -7.45
C LEU A 57 7.47 9.48 -6.94
N LEU A 58 8.00 8.27 -6.77
CA LEU A 58 7.21 7.09 -6.45
C LEU A 58 6.52 7.19 -5.08
N TRP A 59 7.24 7.59 -4.03
CA TRP A 59 6.68 7.59 -2.68
C TRP A 59 5.57 8.63 -2.50
N PRO A 60 5.73 9.91 -2.90
CA PRO A 60 4.63 10.88 -2.81
C PRO A 60 3.38 10.44 -3.56
N LEU A 61 3.51 9.81 -4.73
CA LEU A 61 2.35 9.28 -5.46
C LEU A 61 1.61 8.20 -4.66
N LEU A 62 2.35 7.27 -4.02
CA LEU A 62 1.75 6.27 -3.13
C LEU A 62 1.05 6.93 -1.93
N TYR A 63 1.65 7.95 -1.32
CA TYR A 63 1.02 8.69 -0.21
C TYR A 63 -0.27 9.41 -0.63
N ILE A 64 -0.27 10.05 -1.79
CA ILE A 64 -1.46 10.74 -2.34
C ILE A 64 -2.58 9.74 -2.65
N GLN A 65 -2.23 8.53 -3.11
CA GLN A 65 -3.23 7.52 -3.46
C GLN A 65 -4.04 7.04 -2.25
N ALA A 66 -3.49 7.09 -1.03
CA ALA A 66 -4.14 6.57 0.18
C ALA A 66 -5.49 7.27 0.49
N PRO A 67 -5.54 8.61 0.66
CA PRO A 67 -6.82 9.30 0.83
C PRO A 67 -7.67 9.31 -0.45
N LEU A 68 -7.05 9.30 -1.63
CA LEU A 68 -7.78 9.30 -2.90
C LEU A 68 -8.58 8.01 -3.08
N LEU A 69 -7.99 6.85 -2.75
CA LEU A 69 -8.65 5.56 -2.88
C LEU A 69 -9.76 5.38 -1.84
N GLU A 70 -9.59 5.91 -0.63
CA GLU A 70 -10.66 5.90 0.38
C GLU A 70 -11.85 6.77 -0.06
N TRP A 71 -11.56 7.97 -0.56
CA TRP A 71 -12.58 8.84 -1.14
C TRP A 71 -13.26 8.18 -2.34
N LEU A 72 -12.49 7.55 -3.24
CA LEU A 72 -13.03 6.87 -4.40
C LEU A 72 -13.87 5.65 -4.01
N GLN A 73 -13.48 4.92 -2.96
CA GLN A 73 -14.27 3.81 -2.40
C GLN A 73 -15.65 4.32 -1.98
N HIS A 74 -15.70 5.40 -1.20
CA HIS A 74 -16.97 6.00 -0.78
C HIS A 74 -17.83 6.47 -1.95
N VAL A 75 -17.23 7.04 -3.00
CA VAL A 75 -17.95 7.50 -4.20
C VAL A 75 -18.49 6.34 -5.04
N VAL A 76 -17.69 5.30 -5.26
CA VAL A 76 -18.03 4.15 -6.12
C VAL A 76 -18.94 3.16 -5.39
N GLN A 77 -18.74 2.99 -4.09
CA GLN A 77 -19.54 2.14 -3.21
C GLN A 77 -20.13 2.99 -2.08
N PRO A 78 -21.28 3.66 -2.30
CA PRO A 78 -21.90 4.54 -1.29
C PRO A 78 -22.28 3.85 0.03
N VAL A 79 -22.33 2.51 0.04
CA VAL A 79 -22.52 1.69 1.25
C VAL A 79 -21.27 1.62 2.13
N ARG A 80 -20.11 2.04 1.61
CA ARG A 80 -18.84 2.14 2.33
C ARG A 80 -18.67 3.60 2.77
N GLU A 81 -18.57 3.80 4.07
CA GLU A 81 -18.33 5.13 4.65
C GLU A 81 -16.87 5.53 4.51
N PHE A 82 -16.62 6.83 4.29
CA PHE A 82 -15.25 7.35 4.30
C PHE A 82 -14.70 7.33 5.72
N SER A 83 -13.53 6.73 5.91
CA SER A 83 -12.93 6.55 7.22
C SER A 83 -11.53 7.19 7.33
N PRO A 84 -11.36 8.24 8.15
CA PRO A 84 -10.04 8.82 8.42
C PRO A 84 -9.05 7.81 9.03
N LEU A 85 -9.56 6.81 9.77
CA LEU A 85 -8.73 5.76 10.35
C LEU A 85 -8.20 4.79 9.29
N ASP A 86 -8.98 4.52 8.24
CA ASP A 86 -8.52 3.66 7.14
C ASP A 86 -7.51 4.40 6.26
N VAL A 87 -7.69 5.72 6.05
CA VAL A 87 -6.63 6.57 5.48
C VAL A 87 -5.35 6.50 6.32
N LEU A 88 -5.44 6.62 7.64
CA LEU A 88 -4.28 6.53 8.52
C LEU A 88 -3.60 5.15 8.42
N ALA A 89 -4.38 4.07 8.41
CA ALA A 89 -3.87 2.71 8.23
C ALA A 89 -3.14 2.53 6.89
N ASN A 90 -3.71 3.05 5.80
CA ASN A 90 -3.09 3.06 4.46
C ASN A 90 -1.74 3.79 4.49
N LEU A 91 -1.70 5.00 5.06
CA LEU A 91 -0.48 5.82 5.19
C LEU A 91 0.58 5.13 6.05
N CYS A 92 0.18 4.48 7.16
CA CYS A 92 1.07 3.68 7.99
C CYS A 92 1.66 2.50 7.21
N GLY A 93 0.85 1.78 6.44
CA GLY A 93 1.30 0.70 5.57
C GLY A 93 2.37 1.16 4.57
N ILE A 94 2.13 2.27 3.88
CA ILE A 94 3.11 2.88 2.95
C ILE A 94 4.39 3.29 3.68
N SER A 95 4.27 3.88 4.88
CA SER A 95 5.41 4.32 5.68
C SER A 95 6.27 3.14 6.14
N ILE A 96 5.66 2.04 6.58
CA ILE A 96 6.36 0.80 6.93
C ILE A 96 7.12 0.26 5.71
N ALA A 97 6.48 0.23 4.54
CA ALA A 97 7.13 -0.18 3.29
C ALA A 97 8.35 0.69 2.94
N LEU A 98 8.25 2.01 3.09
CA LEU A 98 9.34 2.95 2.88
C LEU A 98 10.50 2.69 3.84
N VAL A 99 10.22 2.54 5.14
CA VAL A 99 11.23 2.25 6.15
C VAL A 99 11.94 0.93 5.85
N LEU A 100 11.19 -0.12 5.53
CA LEU A 100 11.76 -1.42 5.15
C LEU A 100 12.68 -1.31 3.93
N TRP A 101 12.27 -0.56 2.91
CA TRP A 101 13.09 -0.32 1.71
C TRP A 101 14.38 0.46 2.02
N ILE A 102 14.30 1.52 2.83
CA ILE A 102 15.47 2.30 3.24
C ILE A 102 16.43 1.42 4.06
N CYS A 103 15.93 0.71 5.07
CA CYS A 103 16.72 -0.18 5.91
C CYS A 103 17.43 -1.25 5.07
N GLN A 104 16.73 -1.89 4.14
CA GLN A 104 17.31 -2.86 3.22
C GLN A 104 18.42 -2.23 2.35
N GLY A 105 18.22 -1.01 1.86
CA GLY A 105 19.25 -0.26 1.11
C GLY A 105 20.48 0.07 1.95
N LEU A 106 20.30 0.51 3.19
CA LEU A 106 21.39 0.82 4.12
C LEU A 106 22.18 -0.44 4.49
N LEU A 107 21.49 -1.55 4.81
CA LEU A 107 22.12 -2.84 5.11
C LEU A 107 22.92 -3.34 3.90
N ARG A 108 22.36 -3.25 2.70
CA ARG A 108 23.05 -3.66 1.48
C ARG A 108 24.34 -2.86 1.27
N LYS A 109 24.30 -1.54 1.45
CA LYS A 109 25.51 -0.69 1.36
C LYS A 109 26.55 -1.06 2.43
N ARG A 110 26.11 -1.30 3.67
CA ARG A 110 27.01 -1.59 4.79
C ARG A 110 27.73 -2.94 4.66
N TYR A 111 27.05 -3.98 4.22
CA TYR A 111 27.59 -5.34 4.23
C TYR A 111 28.11 -5.82 2.87
N PHE A 112 27.65 -5.24 1.76
CA PHE A 112 27.95 -5.73 0.41
C PHE A 112 28.63 -4.70 -0.50
N SER A 113 28.92 -3.49 -0.01
CA SER A 113 29.81 -2.57 -0.73
C SER A 113 31.26 -2.93 -0.42
N THR A 114 31.84 -3.84 -1.19
CA THR A 114 33.30 -3.88 -1.32
C THR A 114 33.74 -2.57 -1.95
N ALA A 115 34.76 -1.95 -1.36
CA ALA A 115 35.37 -0.69 -1.82
C ALA A 115 35.60 -0.64 -3.34
#